data_AF-D9VW54-F1
#
_entry.id   AF-D9VW54-F1
#
_cell.length_a   1.000
_cell.length_b   1.000
_cell.length_c   1.000
_cell.angle_alpha   90.00
_cell.angle_beta   90.00
_cell.angle_gamma   90.00
#
_symmetry.space_group_name_H-M   'P 1'
#
loop_
_entity.id
_entity.type
_entity.pdbx_description
1 polymer ?
#
loop_
_entity_poly.entity_id
_entity_poly.type
_entity_poly.pdbx_seq_one_letter_code
_entity_poly.pdbx_strand_id
1 'polypeptide(L)'
;MLPSPTEGAGVNNGHAAFCDADRWFYDAPYRRAGEEFPAATAPVPEGWRSHRSGDWLALRPLGLRLPPQGWKIHVSARLDNAESVLDRVHGYCVQRRIAFKFVPSGYLLHLRNAKYADRAASGKFLT
;
A
#
# COMPACT_ATOMS: atom_id res chain seq x y z
N MET A 1 -3.20 -46.86 -1.39
CA MET A 1 -2.39 -45.79 -0.76
C MET A 1 -2.91 -44.48 -1.33
N LEU A 2 -3.87 -43.85 -0.65
CA LEU A 2 -4.48 -42.58 -1.08
C LEU A 2 -3.55 -41.43 -0.71
N PRO A 3 -3.41 -40.38 -1.55
CA PRO A 3 -2.59 -39.23 -1.18
C PRO A 3 -3.23 -38.47 -0.02
N SER A 4 -2.39 -38.11 0.96
CA SER A 4 -2.73 -37.28 2.10
C SER A 4 -3.19 -35.89 1.63
N PRO A 5 -4.25 -35.30 2.23
CA PRO A 5 -4.57 -33.90 1.97
C PRO A 5 -3.41 -33.04 2.45
N THR A 6 -2.90 -32.19 1.56
CA THR A 6 -1.87 -31.20 1.87
C THR A 6 -2.36 -30.29 2.99
N GLU A 7 -1.48 -30.09 3.96
CA GLU A 7 -1.61 -29.17 5.09
C GLU A 7 -2.14 -27.80 4.67
N GLY A 8 -2.97 -27.23 5.54
CA GLY A 8 -3.81 -26.07 5.32
C GLY A 8 -3.17 -24.93 4.52
N ALA A 9 -3.73 -24.69 3.34
CA ALA A 9 -3.83 -23.34 2.82
C ALA A 9 -4.62 -22.54 3.86
N GLY A 10 -3.91 -21.78 4.71
CA GLY A 10 -4.54 -20.91 5.68
C GLY A 10 -5.55 -20.03 4.97
N VAL A 11 -6.82 -20.10 5.40
CA VAL A 11 -7.90 -19.26 4.86
C VAL A 11 -7.42 -17.81 4.90
N ASN A 12 -7.24 -17.23 3.72
CA ASN A 12 -6.80 -15.85 3.61
C ASN A 12 -8.00 -14.97 3.96
N ASN A 13 -8.09 -14.53 5.21
CA ASN A 13 -9.23 -13.80 5.80
C ASN A 13 -9.47 -12.38 5.20
N GLY A 14 -8.87 -12.07 4.05
CA GLY A 14 -9.04 -10.80 3.34
C GLY A 14 -10.45 -10.57 2.80
N HIS A 15 -11.30 -11.59 2.73
CA HIS A 15 -12.68 -11.50 2.20
C HIS A 15 -13.51 -10.37 2.80
N ALA A 16 -13.35 -10.09 4.10
CA ALA A 16 -14.08 -9.02 4.78
C ALA A 16 -13.79 -7.64 4.15
N ALA A 17 -12.56 -7.38 3.74
CA ALA A 17 -12.19 -6.10 3.12
C ALA A 17 -12.85 -5.92 1.74
N PHE A 18 -13.05 -7.01 0.99
CA PHE A 18 -13.73 -6.96 -0.31
C PHE A 18 -15.25 -6.79 -0.17
N CYS A 19 -15.84 -7.37 0.87
CA CYS A 19 -17.26 -7.11 1.20
C CYS A 19 -17.49 -5.68 1.70
N ASP A 20 -16.49 -5.05 2.32
CA ASP A 20 -16.59 -3.66 2.84
C ASP A 20 -16.31 -2.60 1.76
N ALA A 21 -15.67 -2.99 0.64
CA ALA A 21 -15.27 -2.08 -0.42
C ALA A 21 -16.46 -1.39 -1.11
N ASP A 22 -17.59 -2.09 -1.26
CA ASP A 22 -18.82 -1.56 -1.81
C ASP A 22 -20.04 -2.14 -1.06
N ARG A 23 -21.11 -1.35 -0.98
CA ARG A 23 -22.32 -1.73 -0.24
C ARG A 23 -23.08 -2.90 -0.89
N TRP A 24 -23.03 -3.00 -2.20
CA TRP A 24 -23.85 -3.89 -3.01
C TRP A 24 -23.06 -4.98 -3.71
N PHE A 25 -21.77 -4.74 -3.96
CA PHE A 25 -20.92 -5.64 -4.71
C PHE A 25 -19.72 -6.10 -3.89
N TYR A 26 -19.26 -7.32 -4.18
CA TYR A 26 -17.94 -7.77 -3.75
C TYR A 26 -16.90 -7.14 -4.68
N ASP A 27 -16.10 -6.20 -4.18
CA ASP A 27 -15.15 -5.46 -5.01
C ASP A 27 -13.80 -5.27 -4.32
N ALA A 28 -12.80 -4.88 -5.09
CA ALA A 28 -11.46 -4.68 -4.58
C ALA A 28 -11.35 -3.38 -3.76
N PRO A 29 -10.79 -3.40 -2.53
CA PRO A 29 -10.66 -2.22 -1.69
C PRO A 29 -9.99 -1.02 -2.37
N TYR A 30 -9.01 -1.28 -3.24
CA TYR A 30 -8.25 -0.26 -3.97
C TYR A 30 -9.02 0.40 -5.13
N ARG A 31 -10.23 -0.08 -5.45
CA ARG A 31 -11.14 0.56 -6.41
C ARG A 31 -12.09 1.55 -5.76
N ARG A 32 -12.23 1.52 -4.43
CA ARG A 32 -13.06 2.46 -3.69
C ARG A 32 -12.52 3.87 -3.90
N ALA A 33 -13.35 4.73 -4.50
CA ALA A 33 -13.01 6.12 -4.76
C ALA A 33 -13.30 6.98 -3.52
N GLY A 34 -12.53 8.06 -3.37
CA GLY A 34 -12.63 8.97 -2.23
C GLY A 34 -11.63 8.65 -1.11
N GLU A 35 -11.37 9.63 -0.26
CA GLU A 35 -10.47 9.53 0.90
C GLU A 35 -8.97 9.32 0.55
N GLU A 36 -8.57 9.62 -0.68
CA GLU A 36 -7.17 9.63 -1.07
C GLU A 36 -6.41 10.78 -0.40
N PHE A 37 -5.18 10.52 0.03
CA PHE A 37 -4.30 11.58 0.54
C PHE A 37 -3.97 12.57 -0.58
N PRO A 38 -3.76 13.86 -0.28
CA PRO A 38 -3.38 14.85 -1.29
C PRO A 38 -2.16 14.44 -2.13
N ALA A 39 -1.17 13.78 -1.51
CA ALA A 39 0.01 13.26 -2.22
C ALA A 39 -0.31 12.16 -3.25
N ALA A 40 -1.46 11.48 -3.16
CA ALA A 40 -1.85 10.43 -4.10
C ALA A 40 -2.49 10.98 -5.40
N THR A 41 -2.98 12.21 -5.36
CA THR A 41 -3.64 12.91 -6.49
C THR A 41 -2.81 14.09 -7.02
N ALA A 42 -1.77 14.49 -6.28
CA ALA A 42 -0.82 15.50 -6.72
C ALA A 42 -0.13 15.14 -8.04
N PRO A 43 0.28 16.14 -8.86
CA PRO A 43 1.09 15.90 -10.04
C PRO A 43 2.37 15.14 -9.72
N VAL A 44 2.74 14.20 -10.59
CA VAL A 44 4.00 13.47 -10.45
C VAL A 44 5.17 14.44 -10.64
N PRO A 45 6.18 14.45 -9.74
CA PRO A 45 7.32 15.34 -9.88
C PRO A 45 8.08 15.14 -11.19
N GLU A 46 8.69 16.22 -11.71
CA GLU A 46 9.47 16.16 -12.95
C GLU A 46 10.60 15.13 -12.86
N GLY A 47 10.74 14.31 -13.90
CA GLY A 47 11.73 13.24 -13.94
C GLY A 47 11.38 12.03 -13.09
N TRP A 48 10.11 11.87 -12.69
CA TRP A 48 9.56 10.70 -12.01
C TRP A 48 8.43 10.05 -12.83
N ARG A 49 8.10 8.82 -12.47
CA ARG A 49 6.89 8.12 -12.91
C ARG A 49 6.14 7.59 -11.70
N SER A 50 4.82 7.52 -11.83
CA SER A 50 3.96 6.83 -10.87
C SER A 50 3.42 5.52 -11.43
N HIS A 51 3.07 4.58 -10.56
CA HIS A 51 2.40 3.33 -10.93
C HIS A 51 1.51 2.84 -9.79
N ARG A 52 0.26 2.50 -10.10
CA ARG A 52 -0.68 1.90 -9.15
C ARG A 52 -0.72 0.38 -9.34
N SER A 53 -0.65 -0.36 -8.23
CA SER A 53 -0.74 -1.82 -8.24
C SER A 53 -1.34 -2.32 -6.93
N GLY A 54 -2.55 -2.87 -7.00
CA GLY A 54 -3.36 -3.17 -5.82
C GLY A 54 -3.52 -1.93 -4.94
N ASP A 55 -3.31 -2.09 -3.63
CA ASP A 55 -3.43 -1.01 -2.64
C ASP A 55 -2.30 0.03 -2.65
N TRP A 56 -1.37 -0.04 -3.61
CA TRP A 56 -0.15 0.76 -3.59
C TRP A 56 -0.08 1.76 -4.74
N LEU A 57 0.37 2.97 -4.41
CA LEU A 57 0.89 3.95 -5.35
C LEU A 57 2.41 4.04 -5.20
N ALA A 58 3.15 3.74 -6.26
CA ALA A 58 4.60 3.81 -6.30
C ALA A 58 5.07 5.05 -7.08
N LEU A 59 6.10 5.72 -6.56
CA LEU A 59 6.87 6.75 -7.27
C LEU A 59 8.31 6.31 -7.47
N ARG A 60 8.79 6.47 -8.71
CA ARG A 60 10.15 6.08 -9.09
C ARG A 60 10.79 7.16 -9.97
N PRO A 61 12.05 7.57 -9.72
CA PRO A 61 12.76 8.42 -10.64
C PRO A 61 12.94 7.72 -11.99
N LEU A 62 12.83 8.47 -13.08
CA LEU A 62 13.15 7.96 -14.42
C LEU A 62 14.62 7.57 -14.49
N GLY A 63 14.92 6.49 -15.21
CA GLY A 63 16.27 5.94 -15.36
C GLY A 63 16.84 5.23 -14.14
N LEU A 64 16.16 5.22 -12.98
CA LEU A 64 16.66 4.53 -11.79
C LEU A 64 16.68 3.01 -11.99
N ARG A 65 17.87 2.42 -11.85
CA ARG A 65 18.08 0.97 -11.77
C ARG A 65 18.37 0.59 -10.32
N LEU A 66 17.45 -0.14 -9.70
CA LEU A 66 17.66 -0.68 -8.36
C LEU A 66 18.57 -1.93 -8.41
N PRO A 67 19.44 -2.14 -7.42
CA PRO A 67 20.22 -3.36 -7.33
C PRO A 67 19.31 -4.58 -7.09
N PRO A 68 19.74 -5.80 -7.48
CA PRO A 68 18.94 -7.02 -7.31
C PRO A 68 18.77 -7.43 -5.84
N GLN A 69 19.61 -6.90 -4.94
CA GLN A 69 19.62 -7.20 -3.51
C GLN A 69 19.83 -5.93 -2.68
N GLY A 70 19.30 -5.93 -1.47
CA GLY A 70 19.40 -4.81 -0.54
C GLY A 70 18.36 -4.87 0.58
N TRP A 71 18.11 -3.72 1.19
CA TRP A 71 17.12 -3.55 2.24
C TRP A 71 16.00 -2.61 1.80
N LYS A 72 14.86 -2.68 2.49
CA LYS A 72 13.72 -1.77 2.37
C LYS A 72 13.34 -1.30 3.77
N ILE A 73 12.83 -0.08 3.87
CA ILE A 73 12.31 0.45 5.13
C ILE A 73 10.80 0.46 5.02
N HIS A 74 10.12 -0.08 6.03
CA HIS A 74 8.69 0.08 6.17
C HIS A 74 8.42 1.21 7.15
N VAL A 75 7.57 2.16 6.75
CA VAL A 75 7.08 3.21 7.64
C VAL A 75 5.62 2.91 7.96
N SER A 76 5.27 3.00 9.24
CA SER A 76 3.93 2.80 9.76
C SER A 76 3.33 4.12 10.24
N ALA A 77 2.01 4.24 10.16
CA ALA A 77 1.29 5.40 10.65
C ALA A 77 -0.08 5.00 11.22
N ARG A 78 -0.58 5.83 12.12
CA ARG A 78 -1.98 5.83 12.54
C ARG A 78 -2.78 6.73 11.59
N LEU A 79 -4.10 6.59 11.60
CA LEU A 79 -4.95 7.43 10.73
C LEU A 79 -4.82 8.92 11.06
N ASP A 80 -4.66 9.27 12.35
CA ASP A 80 -4.56 10.65 12.84
C ASP A 80 -3.26 11.37 12.42
N ASN A 81 -2.22 10.63 12.04
CA ASN A 81 -0.93 11.19 11.65
C ASN A 81 -0.46 10.78 10.25
N ALA A 82 -1.26 10.01 9.51
CA ALA A 82 -0.90 9.43 8.23
C ALA A 82 -0.45 10.48 7.21
N GLU A 83 -1.21 11.56 7.06
CA GLU A 83 -0.90 12.62 6.10
C GLU A 83 0.43 13.31 6.43
N SER A 84 0.64 13.70 7.70
CA SER A 84 1.90 14.33 8.13
C SER A 84 3.11 13.42 7.96
N VAL A 85 2.96 12.11 8.23
CA VAL A 85 4.02 11.12 8.00
C VAL A 85 4.30 10.96 6.50
N LEU A 86 3.26 10.87 5.68
CA LEU A 86 3.37 10.75 4.24
C LEU A 86 4.10 11.95 3.65
N ASP A 87 3.73 13.17 4.01
CA ASP A 87 4.36 14.40 3.49
C ASP A 87 5.86 14.45 3.81
N ARG A 88 6.25 14.11 5.04
CA ARG A 88 7.64 14.10 5.48
C ARG A 88 8.46 13.06 4.71
N VAL A 89 7.97 11.83 4.60
CA VAL A 89 8.69 10.76 3.89
C VAL A 89 8.71 11.02 2.39
N HIS A 90 7.59 11.45 1.82
CA HIS A 90 7.48 11.85 0.41
C HIS A 90 8.51 12.94 0.08
N GLY A 91 8.53 14.04 0.84
CA GLY A 91 9.49 15.13 0.66
C GLY A 91 10.94 14.66 0.78
N TYR A 92 11.24 13.84 1.78
CA TYR A 92 12.57 13.28 1.98
C TYR A 92 13.04 12.43 0.79
N CYS A 93 12.16 11.52 0.31
CA CYS A 93 12.45 10.61 -0.79
C CYS A 93 12.56 11.33 -2.13
N VAL A 94 11.66 12.28 -2.41
CA VAL A 94 11.68 13.06 -3.66
C VAL A 94 12.96 13.90 -3.74
N GLN A 95 13.31 14.62 -2.67
CA GLN A 95 14.54 15.43 -2.62
C GLN A 95 15.81 14.60 -2.88
N ARG A 96 15.82 13.32 -2.46
CA ARG A 96 16.99 12.42 -2.54
C ARG A 96 16.93 11.42 -3.69
N ARG A 97 15.91 11.50 -4.56
CA ARG A 97 15.69 10.55 -5.66
C ARG A 97 15.60 9.09 -5.21
N ILE A 98 15.00 8.86 -4.04
CA ILE A 98 14.75 7.52 -3.50
C ILE A 98 13.41 7.02 -4.05
N ALA A 99 13.37 5.85 -4.67
CA ALA A 99 12.11 5.21 -5.06
C ALA A 99 11.36 4.70 -3.84
N PHE A 100 10.05 4.95 -3.79
CA PHE A 100 9.18 4.55 -2.68
C PHE A 100 7.77 4.26 -3.17
N LYS A 101 6.97 3.64 -2.33
CA LYS A 101 5.53 3.44 -2.54
C LYS A 101 4.78 3.61 -1.23
N PHE A 102 3.51 3.96 -1.33
CA PHE A 102 2.64 4.14 -0.17
C PHE A 102 1.21 3.72 -0.47
N VAL A 103 0.43 3.59 0.60
CA VAL A 103 -1.00 3.31 0.53
C VAL A 103 -1.75 4.64 0.27
N PRO A 104 -2.50 4.78 -0.83
CA PRO A 104 -2.92 6.09 -1.31
C PRO A 104 -4.12 6.70 -0.57
N SER A 105 -4.82 5.95 0.28
CA SER A 105 -6.03 6.44 0.97
C SER A 105 -6.10 6.07 2.45
N GLY A 106 -6.84 6.87 3.21
CA GLY A 106 -7.14 6.62 4.63
C GLY A 106 -7.87 5.30 4.84
N TYR A 107 -8.85 4.99 3.98
CA TYR A 107 -9.57 3.72 3.98
C TYR A 107 -8.64 2.50 3.85
N LEU A 108 -7.73 2.50 2.87
CA LEU A 108 -6.80 1.40 2.68
C LEU A 108 -5.81 1.27 3.85
N LEU A 109 -5.39 2.39 4.44
CA LEU A 109 -4.56 2.38 5.65
C LEU A 109 -5.33 1.81 6.85
N HIS A 110 -6.61 2.15 6.99
CA HIS A 110 -7.48 1.59 8.03
C HIS A 110 -7.54 0.06 7.91
N LEU A 111 -7.79 -0.46 6.71
CA LEU A 111 -7.81 -1.91 6.47
C LEU A 111 -6.49 -2.60 6.82
N ARG A 112 -5.34 -1.95 6.55
CA ARG A 112 -4.01 -2.50 6.91
C ARG A 112 -3.71 -2.46 8.41
N ASN A 113 -4.37 -1.58 9.15
CA ASN A 113 -4.24 -1.48 10.60
C ASN A 113 -5.31 -2.32 11.33
N ALA A 114 -6.28 -2.89 10.61
CA ALA A 114 -7.36 -3.67 11.20
C ALA A 114 -6.87 -5.02 11.75
N LYS A 115 -7.61 -5.56 12.73
CA LYS A 115 -7.34 -6.86 13.36
C LYS A 115 -7.19 -8.00 12.36
N TYR A 116 -7.93 -7.95 11.27
CA TYR A 116 -7.98 -9.00 10.23
C TYR A 116 -7.11 -8.68 9.02
N ALA A 117 -6.24 -7.66 9.11
CA ALA A 117 -5.26 -7.38 8.06
C ALA A 117 -4.35 -8.58 7.82
N ASP A 118 -3.93 -8.78 6.57
CA ASP A 118 -2.89 -9.74 6.22
C ASP A 118 -1.65 -9.47 7.10
N ARG A 119 -1.15 -10.50 7.79
CA ARG A 119 -0.07 -10.37 8.77
C ARG A 119 1.22 -9.86 8.15
N ALA A 120 1.51 -10.23 6.90
CA ALA A 120 2.68 -9.74 6.18
C ALA A 120 2.49 -8.30 5.68
N ALA A 121 1.27 -7.80 5.61
CA ALA A 121 0.93 -6.45 5.15
C ALA A 121 0.61 -5.46 6.27
N SER A 122 0.28 -5.95 7.47
CA SER A 122 -0.25 -5.15 8.57
C SER A 122 0.70 -4.05 9.02
N GLY A 123 0.17 -2.86 9.27
CA GLY A 123 0.92 -1.67 9.69
C GLY A 123 1.80 -1.05 8.60
N LYS A 124 1.94 -1.65 7.42
CA LYS A 124 2.77 -1.08 6.34
C LYS A 124 2.03 0.06 5.67
N PHE A 125 2.53 1.28 5.83
CA PHE A 125 1.98 2.46 5.19
C PHE A 125 2.84 2.91 4.01
N LEU A 126 4.15 3.02 4.18
CA LEU A 126 5.12 3.29 3.11
C LEU A 126 6.20 2.19 3.03
N THR A 127 6.81 2.06 1.86
CA THR A 127 7.98 1.20 1.60
C THR A 127 8.96 1.87 0.63
#